data_AF-A0A7J5TJK5-F1
#
_entry.id   AF-A0A7J5TJK5-F1
#
_cell.length_a   1.000
_cell.length_b   1.000
_cell.length_c   1.000
_cell.angle_alpha   90.00
_cell.angle_beta   90.00
_cell.angle_gamma   90.00
#
_symmetry.space_group_name_H-M   'P 1'
#
loop_
_entity.id
_entity.type
_entity.pdbx_description
1 polymer ?
#
loop_
_entity_poly.entity_id
_entity_poly.type
_entity_poly.pdbx_seq_one_letter_code
_entity_poly.pdbx_strand_id
1 'polypeptide(L)'
;MSQYVADRSRVNEDKIKQDDEIIQQFGDYTYGWHDTDFAGEAAKKGIDENVVRAISADKNEPEWMLEKRLEGYRDFINRPMPQWGVDLKDFDADDFKYYVKPIDKQATTWDELPEEIRSTYDKLGIPEAEKSRLVSGVAAQYESEVIYNSIQKELSDQGVIFVDTDTAVQRYPEIVRKYFGKCIPSNDNKFSALNTAAWSGGSFVYVPKGVHVDIPLQAYFRINTPNMGQFERTLIIADEGSYVHYVEGCTAPIYSTDSLHSGVVEIFVEPHARVRYTTVQNWSNNVYNLVTQRAYVREGGTMEWVDGNIGSKATMKYPACILAEPYAKASTMSLGFAGKGQYQDTGAKMIHLAPHTSSTIVAKSISRGGGRSAYRGLVKIVKGAEGSSNSTVCDALLVDEFSRSDTYPHVDVREDDVSMAHEATVSKVSEDQLFYLMSRGLSEDEAMGMIVRGFVEPISRELPMEYALELNRLVELQMEGSVG
;
A
#
# COMPACT_ATOMS: atom_id res chain seq x y z
N MET A 1 0.77 -27.23 -25.67
CA MET A 1 2.20 -27.39 -26.00
C MET A 1 2.84 -26.01 -26.06
N SER A 2 3.74 -25.77 -25.10
CA SER A 2 4.79 -24.75 -24.97
C SER A 2 4.72 -23.46 -25.81
N GLN A 3 4.45 -22.33 -25.16
CA GLN A 3 4.92 -21.00 -25.59
C GLN A 3 5.33 -20.08 -24.42
N TYR A 4 5.82 -20.67 -23.32
CA TYR A 4 6.57 -19.95 -22.28
C TYR A 4 8.01 -20.49 -22.26
N VAL A 5 8.79 -20.11 -23.26
CA VAL A 5 10.25 -20.11 -23.17
C VAL A 5 10.65 -18.65 -23.33
N ALA A 6 10.69 -17.94 -22.21
CA ALA A 6 11.31 -16.63 -22.15
C ALA A 6 12.78 -16.79 -22.52
N ASP A 7 13.21 -16.04 -23.52
CA ASP A 7 14.57 -15.94 -24.02
C ASP A 7 15.53 -15.65 -22.85
N ARG A 8 16.38 -16.64 -22.54
CA ARG A 8 17.35 -16.61 -21.42
C ARG A 8 18.65 -15.88 -21.76
N SER A 9 18.68 -15.06 -22.82
CA SER A 9 19.92 -14.42 -23.27
C SER A 9 19.77 -12.91 -23.44
N ARG A 10 19.92 -12.16 -22.33
CA ARG A 10 20.43 -10.77 -22.30
C ARG A 10 20.49 -10.27 -20.85
N VAL A 11 21.52 -10.70 -20.13
CA VAL A 11 22.03 -9.88 -19.02
C VAL A 11 22.80 -8.74 -19.67
N ASN A 12 22.33 -7.50 -19.51
CA ASN A 12 23.01 -6.33 -20.05
C ASN A 12 24.09 -5.89 -19.06
N GLU A 13 25.32 -6.37 -19.25
CA GLU A 13 26.46 -6.10 -18.36
C GLU A 13 26.81 -4.61 -18.26
N ASP A 14 26.54 -3.82 -19.30
CA ASP A 14 26.75 -2.37 -19.28
C ASP A 14 25.74 -1.67 -18.36
N LYS A 15 24.53 -2.23 -18.23
CA LYS A 15 23.51 -1.76 -17.29
C LYS A 15 23.93 -2.04 -15.84
N ILE A 16 24.47 -3.23 -15.56
CA ILE A 16 24.94 -3.61 -14.22
C ILE A 16 26.06 -2.69 -13.74
N LYS A 17 27.01 -2.34 -14.62
CA LYS A 17 28.09 -1.40 -14.27
C LYS A 17 27.56 0.01 -13.99
N GLN A 18 26.57 0.46 -14.75
CA GLN A 18 25.93 1.75 -14.53
C GLN A 18 25.15 1.77 -13.21
N ASP A 19 24.51 0.64 -12.86
CA ASP A 19 23.84 0.43 -11.58
C ASP A 19 24.86 0.46 -10.42
N ASP A 20 26.02 -0.21 -10.56
CA ASP A 20 27.10 -0.23 -9.55
C ASP A 20 27.73 1.16 -9.32
N GLU A 21 27.88 1.97 -10.38
CA GLU A 21 28.42 3.34 -10.29
C GLU A 21 27.45 4.31 -9.59
N ILE A 22 26.13 4.11 -9.76
CA ILE A 22 25.10 4.87 -9.03
C ILE A 22 25.06 4.41 -7.56
N ILE A 23 25.19 3.11 -7.30
CA ILE A 23 25.22 2.52 -5.95
C ILE A 23 26.39 3.06 -5.12
N GLN A 24 27.57 3.27 -5.71
CA GLN A 24 28.73 3.84 -5.00
C GLN A 24 28.57 5.32 -4.62
N GLN A 25 27.62 6.05 -5.20
CA GLN A 25 27.39 7.47 -4.86
C GLN A 25 26.54 7.66 -3.59
N PHE A 26 25.85 6.62 -3.11
CA PHE A 26 25.04 6.67 -1.90
C PHE A 26 25.78 5.95 -0.75
N GLY A 27 26.48 6.73 0.10
CA GLY A 27 27.21 6.21 1.25
C GLY A 27 26.33 5.62 2.38
N ASP A 28 26.98 5.11 3.42
CA ASP A 28 26.35 4.46 4.58
C ASP A 28 25.30 5.38 5.25
N TYR A 29 24.07 4.86 5.38
CA TYR A 29 22.88 5.66 5.70
C TYR A 29 22.25 5.22 7.03
N THR A 30 22.02 6.15 7.95
CA THR A 30 21.45 5.91 9.28
C THR A 30 20.16 6.72 9.46
N TYR A 31 19.00 6.05 9.67
CA TYR A 31 17.71 6.69 9.96
C TYR A 31 17.45 6.79 11.48
N GLY A 32 16.95 7.94 11.95
CA GLY A 32 16.55 8.16 13.35
C GLY A 32 16.28 9.60 13.79
N TRP A 33 15.88 10.51 12.89
CA TRP A 33 15.67 11.93 13.21
C TRP A 33 14.17 12.30 13.29
N HIS A 34 13.84 13.24 14.18
CA HIS A 34 12.49 13.76 14.40
C HIS A 34 12.46 15.28 14.25
N ASP A 35 11.45 15.82 13.57
CA ASP A 35 11.16 17.25 13.50
C ASP A 35 10.40 17.73 14.76
N THR A 36 10.42 19.04 15.04
CA THR A 36 9.62 19.61 16.15
C THR A 36 8.16 19.84 15.71
N ASP A 37 7.20 19.25 16.45
CA ASP A 37 5.77 19.23 16.07
C ASP A 37 4.87 19.94 17.10
N PHE A 38 4.85 21.27 17.04
CA PHE A 38 4.01 22.10 17.93
C PHE A 38 2.51 21.91 17.70
N ALA A 39 2.07 21.55 16.49
CA ALA A 39 0.65 21.34 16.17
C ALA A 39 0.15 20.00 16.76
N GLY A 40 0.97 18.96 16.68
CA GLY A 40 0.71 17.67 17.30
C GLY A 40 0.60 17.75 18.82
N GLU A 41 1.39 18.59 19.51
CA GLU A 41 1.31 18.76 20.97
C GLU A 41 -0.04 19.32 21.46
N ALA A 42 -0.73 20.12 20.64
CA ALA A 42 -2.03 20.71 20.98
C ALA A 42 -3.23 19.79 20.66
N ALA A 43 -3.03 18.75 19.85
CA ALA A 43 -4.11 17.86 19.42
C ALA A 43 -4.56 16.91 20.55
N LYS A 44 -5.89 16.85 20.74
CA LYS A 44 -6.50 15.97 21.74
C LYS A 44 -6.45 14.51 21.26
N LYS A 45 -6.22 13.61 22.21
CA LYS A 45 -6.32 12.17 21.99
C LYS A 45 -7.79 11.72 22.04
N GLY A 46 -8.07 10.59 21.39
CA GLY A 46 -9.37 9.96 21.36
C GLY A 46 -10.31 10.53 20.30
N ILE A 47 -11.36 9.76 20.02
CA ILE A 47 -12.36 10.08 19.01
C ILE A 47 -13.74 10.18 19.66
N ASP A 48 -14.38 11.33 19.49
CA ASP A 48 -15.77 11.55 19.86
C ASP A 48 -16.52 12.31 18.75
N GLU A 49 -17.83 12.51 18.95
CA GLU A 49 -18.65 13.24 17.99
C GLU A 49 -18.16 14.69 17.76
N ASN A 50 -17.59 15.34 18.79
CA ASN A 50 -17.09 16.70 18.68
C ASN A 50 -15.83 16.77 17.82
N VAL A 51 -14.92 15.81 17.97
CA VAL A 51 -13.73 15.66 17.12
C VAL A 51 -14.15 15.48 15.66
N VAL A 52 -15.11 14.59 15.40
CA VAL A 52 -15.63 14.36 14.03
C VAL A 52 -16.24 15.64 13.43
N ARG A 53 -17.04 16.36 14.21
CA ARG A 53 -17.62 17.65 13.78
C ARG A 53 -16.55 18.72 13.55
N ALA A 54 -15.51 18.75 14.39
CA ALA A 54 -14.40 19.68 14.26
C ALA A 54 -13.58 19.42 12.98
N ILE A 55 -13.29 18.16 12.65
CA ILE A 55 -12.62 17.77 11.39
C ILE A 55 -13.42 18.29 10.20
N SER A 56 -14.72 17.99 10.17
CA SER A 56 -15.60 18.37 9.08
C SER A 56 -15.72 19.89 8.92
N ALA A 57 -15.82 20.62 10.04
CA ALA A 57 -15.89 22.07 10.05
C ALA A 57 -14.58 22.72 9.57
N ASP A 58 -13.42 22.21 10.00
CA ASP A 58 -12.11 22.75 9.60
C ASP A 58 -11.84 22.54 8.09
N LYS A 59 -12.28 21.39 7.56
CA LYS A 59 -12.23 21.06 6.12
C LYS A 59 -13.29 21.76 5.27
N ASN A 60 -14.18 22.57 5.87
CA ASN A 60 -15.31 23.21 5.19
C ASN A 60 -16.17 22.23 4.38
N GLU A 61 -16.44 21.06 4.94
CA GLU A 61 -17.18 20.02 4.24
C GLU A 61 -18.68 20.34 4.11
N PRO A 62 -19.31 19.88 3.01
CA PRO A 62 -20.75 19.94 2.86
C PRO A 62 -21.47 19.00 3.84
N GLU A 63 -22.71 19.34 4.22
CA GLU A 63 -23.49 18.64 5.27
C GLU A 63 -23.58 17.12 5.10
N TRP A 64 -23.77 16.64 3.86
CA TRP A 64 -23.84 15.21 3.57
C TRP A 64 -22.55 14.44 3.92
N MET A 65 -21.39 15.09 3.86
CA MET A 65 -20.12 14.46 4.23
C MET A 65 -19.98 14.40 5.74
N LEU A 66 -20.41 15.46 6.45
CA LEU A 66 -20.53 15.43 7.91
C LEU A 66 -21.43 14.28 8.37
N GLU A 67 -22.59 14.10 7.74
CA GLU A 67 -23.49 12.98 8.03
C GLU A 67 -22.81 11.62 7.84
N LYS A 68 -22.02 11.46 6.77
CA LYS A 68 -21.23 10.25 6.50
C LYS A 68 -20.16 9.99 7.57
N ARG A 69 -19.46 11.03 8.03
CA ARG A 69 -18.50 10.89 9.13
C ARG A 69 -19.17 10.49 10.44
N LEU A 70 -20.31 11.09 10.76
CA LEU A 70 -21.10 10.76 11.95
C LEU A 70 -21.66 9.32 11.89
N GLU A 71 -22.06 8.84 10.70
CA GLU A 71 -22.39 7.44 10.46
C GLU A 71 -21.20 6.53 10.76
N GLY A 72 -20.01 6.85 10.22
CA GLY A 72 -18.76 6.15 10.50
C GLY A 72 -18.42 6.06 11.98
N TYR A 73 -18.58 7.16 12.73
CA TYR A 73 -18.35 7.18 14.17
C TYR A 73 -19.32 6.27 14.93
N ARG A 74 -20.61 6.33 14.62
CA ARG A 74 -21.62 5.46 15.24
C ARG A 74 -21.34 3.98 14.94
N ASP A 75 -21.00 3.66 13.70
CA ASP A 75 -20.63 2.31 13.29
C ASP A 75 -19.37 1.83 14.03
N PHE A 76 -18.38 2.71 14.20
CA PHE A 76 -17.17 2.40 14.94
C PHE A 76 -17.48 2.06 16.39
N ILE A 77 -18.25 2.88 17.11
CA ILE A 77 -18.60 2.62 18.51
C ILE A 77 -19.40 1.33 18.67
N ASN A 78 -20.34 1.06 17.77
CA ASN A 78 -21.23 -0.12 17.86
C ASN A 78 -20.55 -1.43 17.47
N ARG A 79 -19.41 -1.39 16.77
CA ARG A 79 -18.72 -2.60 16.29
C ARG A 79 -17.72 -3.10 17.33
N PRO A 80 -17.71 -4.42 17.63
CA PRO A 80 -16.68 -5.00 18.47
C PRO A 80 -15.33 -5.01 17.76
N MET A 81 -14.24 -5.02 18.54
CA MET A 81 -12.90 -5.28 18.01
C MET A 81 -12.83 -6.70 17.43
N PRO A 82 -12.18 -6.90 16.26
CA PRO A 82 -12.07 -8.22 15.67
C PRO A 82 -11.30 -9.16 16.60
N GLN A 83 -11.79 -10.39 16.72
CA GLN A 83 -11.21 -11.45 17.56
C GLN A 83 -10.38 -12.45 16.74
N TRP A 84 -9.93 -12.03 15.55
CA TRP A 84 -9.22 -12.86 14.58
C TRP A 84 -8.17 -12.01 13.85
N GLY A 85 -7.16 -12.67 13.26
CA GLY A 85 -6.04 -11.99 12.60
C GLY A 85 -4.92 -11.68 13.59
N VAL A 86 -4.43 -10.44 13.57
CA VAL A 86 -3.41 -9.98 14.51
C VAL A 86 -3.99 -9.74 15.91
N ASP A 87 -3.15 -9.82 16.94
CA ASP A 87 -3.55 -9.53 18.32
C ASP A 87 -3.69 -8.02 18.52
N LEU A 88 -4.90 -7.57 18.86
CA LEU A 88 -5.26 -6.18 19.07
C LEU A 88 -5.69 -5.89 20.52
N LYS A 89 -5.33 -6.75 21.48
CA LYS A 89 -5.70 -6.53 22.90
C LYS A 89 -5.12 -5.24 23.49
N ASP A 90 -3.95 -4.82 23.00
CA ASP A 90 -3.22 -3.64 23.46
C ASP A 90 -3.55 -2.40 22.60
N PHE A 91 -4.46 -2.53 21.64
CA PHE A 91 -4.93 -1.40 20.83
C PHE A 91 -6.00 -0.63 21.59
N ASP A 92 -5.72 0.64 21.89
CA ASP A 92 -6.72 1.59 22.40
C ASP A 92 -6.92 2.74 21.40
N ALA A 93 -8.17 2.93 20.98
CA ALA A 93 -8.51 4.03 20.10
C ALA A 93 -8.26 5.39 20.76
N ASP A 94 -8.33 5.48 22.09
CA ASP A 94 -8.12 6.72 22.84
C ASP A 94 -6.65 7.10 22.98
N ASP A 95 -5.71 6.26 22.54
CA ASP A 95 -4.27 6.57 22.57
C ASP A 95 -3.79 7.46 21.42
N PHE A 96 -4.59 7.57 20.35
CA PHE A 96 -4.22 8.25 19.11
C PHE A 96 -4.82 9.65 19.00
N LYS A 97 -4.11 10.51 18.28
CA LYS A 97 -4.60 11.81 17.80
C LYS A 97 -5.19 11.61 16.41
N TYR A 98 -6.46 11.97 16.24
CA TYR A 98 -7.21 11.75 15.00
C TYR A 98 -7.17 12.91 14.04
N TYR A 99 -6.86 14.10 14.54
CA TYR A 99 -6.76 15.30 13.73
C TYR A 99 -5.72 16.24 14.31
N VAL A 100 -4.73 16.56 13.50
CA VAL A 100 -3.81 17.67 13.72
C VAL A 100 -4.13 18.65 12.60
N LYS A 101 -4.29 19.93 12.94
CA LYS A 101 -4.58 20.94 11.94
C LYS A 101 -3.29 21.26 11.17
N PRO A 102 -3.32 21.32 9.83
CA PRO A 102 -2.14 21.69 9.05
C PRO A 102 -1.68 23.10 9.40
N ILE A 103 -0.37 23.33 9.35
CA ILE A 103 0.21 24.66 9.56
C ILE A 103 -0.12 25.52 8.32
N ASP A 104 -0.71 26.70 8.52
CA ASP A 104 -1.23 27.62 7.48
C ASP A 104 -0.19 28.14 6.44
N LYS A 105 1.07 27.68 6.47
CA LYS A 105 2.12 28.09 5.53
C LYS A 105 2.74 26.90 4.83
N GLN A 106 2.26 26.62 3.61
CA GLN A 106 2.94 25.75 2.67
C GLN A 106 4.14 26.47 2.07
N ALA A 107 5.31 25.81 2.14
CA ALA A 107 6.49 26.26 1.41
C ALA A 107 6.34 25.91 -0.07
N THR A 108 6.36 26.92 -0.92
CA THR A 108 6.27 26.78 -2.39
C THR A 108 7.64 26.77 -3.07
N THR A 109 8.70 27.13 -2.32
CA THR A 109 10.09 27.12 -2.79
C THR A 109 11.01 26.42 -1.77
N TRP A 110 12.17 25.91 -2.23
CA TRP A 110 13.14 25.23 -1.35
C TRP A 110 13.62 26.16 -0.23
N ASP A 111 13.73 27.45 -0.52
CA ASP A 111 14.13 28.48 0.43
C ASP A 111 13.05 28.81 1.47
N GLU A 112 11.79 28.44 1.21
CA GLU A 112 10.68 28.56 2.16
C GLU A 112 10.58 27.38 3.13
N LEU A 113 11.30 26.28 2.86
CA LEU A 113 11.32 25.13 3.77
C LEU A 113 12.01 25.46 5.10
N PRO A 114 11.48 24.98 6.24
CA PRO A 114 12.20 24.97 7.50
C PRO A 114 13.64 24.47 7.35
N GLU A 115 14.58 25.14 8.02
CA GLU A 115 16.02 24.86 7.93
C GLU A 115 16.37 23.42 8.35
N GLU A 116 15.62 22.89 9.32
CA GLU A 116 15.73 21.52 9.83
C GLU A 116 15.47 20.48 8.73
N ILE A 117 14.46 20.72 7.89
CA ILE A 117 14.09 19.85 6.77
C ILE A 117 15.15 19.91 5.68
N ARG A 118 15.57 21.12 5.27
CA ARG A 118 16.65 21.30 4.30
C ARG A 118 17.94 20.60 4.74
N SER A 119 18.30 20.75 6.01
CA SER A 119 19.49 20.13 6.59
C SER A 119 19.42 18.60 6.57
N THR A 120 18.22 18.04 6.71
CA THR A 120 17.97 16.60 6.60
C THR A 120 18.22 16.15 5.17
N TYR A 121 17.66 16.84 4.18
CA TYR A 121 17.86 16.50 2.77
C TYR A 121 19.28 16.66 2.24
N ASP A 122 20.02 17.65 2.74
CA ASP A 122 21.44 17.80 2.41
C ASP A 122 22.26 16.63 2.97
N LYS A 123 21.88 16.06 4.12
CA LYS A 123 22.48 14.83 4.66
C LYS A 123 22.07 13.58 3.89
N LEU A 124 20.90 13.60 3.24
CA LEU A 124 20.40 12.52 2.39
C LEU A 124 21.13 12.42 1.02
N GLY A 125 21.98 13.40 0.69
CA GLY A 125 22.81 13.35 -0.52
C GLY A 125 22.02 13.45 -1.83
N ILE A 126 20.80 14.01 -1.80
CA ILE A 126 19.95 14.08 -2.99
C ILE A 126 20.58 15.05 -4.01
N PRO A 127 20.73 14.64 -5.29
CA PRO A 127 21.30 15.48 -6.33
C PRO A 127 20.58 16.84 -6.46
N GLU A 128 21.34 17.92 -6.70
CA GLU A 128 20.83 19.29 -6.78
C GLU A 128 19.69 19.46 -7.80
N ALA A 129 19.69 18.66 -8.87
CA ALA A 129 18.65 18.65 -9.89
C ALA A 129 17.26 18.20 -9.35
N GLU A 130 17.24 17.34 -8.33
CA GLU A 130 16.01 16.82 -7.70
C GLU A 130 15.48 17.76 -6.61
N LYS A 131 16.30 18.66 -6.03
CA LYS A 131 15.88 19.61 -4.97
C LYS A 131 14.73 20.52 -5.39
N SER A 132 14.71 20.93 -6.65
CA SER A 132 13.61 21.74 -7.22
C SER A 132 12.29 20.97 -7.37
N ARG A 133 12.34 19.65 -7.63
CA ARG A 133 11.17 18.75 -7.64
C ARG A 133 10.72 18.38 -6.24
N LEU A 134 11.66 18.34 -5.29
CA LEU A 134 11.43 18.00 -3.89
C LEU A 134 10.61 19.04 -3.13
N VAL A 135 10.65 20.32 -3.47
CA VAL A 135 9.79 21.32 -2.80
C VAL A 135 8.31 20.95 -2.92
N SER A 136 7.92 20.46 -4.10
CA SER A 136 6.58 19.92 -4.35
C SER A 136 6.32 18.65 -3.53
N GLY A 137 7.36 17.86 -3.25
CA GLY A 137 7.34 16.68 -2.38
C GLY A 137 7.35 16.95 -0.88
N VAL A 138 7.93 18.06 -0.43
CA VAL A 138 7.98 18.45 0.98
C VAL A 138 6.67 19.15 1.40
N ALA A 139 6.03 19.90 0.50
CA ALA A 139 4.66 20.36 0.71
C ALA A 139 3.69 19.16 0.88
N ALA A 140 3.87 18.10 0.08
CA ALA A 140 3.14 16.83 0.23
C ALA A 140 3.47 16.03 1.49
N GLN A 141 4.67 16.20 2.05
CA GLN A 141 5.10 15.51 3.27
C GLN A 141 4.41 15.99 4.55
N TYR A 142 3.76 17.14 4.51
CA TYR A 142 3.20 17.74 5.71
C TYR A 142 1.75 17.41 6.00
N GLU A 143 1.00 16.85 5.04
CA GLU A 143 -0.32 16.25 5.24
C GLU A 143 -0.89 15.87 3.86
N SER A 144 -0.81 14.60 3.48
CA SER A 144 -1.57 13.96 2.37
C SER A 144 -1.75 14.72 1.04
N GLU A 145 -0.89 15.68 0.69
CA GLU A 145 -1.09 16.52 -0.51
C GLU A 145 -0.43 15.93 -1.75
N VAL A 146 -1.10 16.09 -2.89
CA VAL A 146 -0.70 15.55 -4.19
C VAL A 146 0.48 16.35 -4.75
N ILE A 147 1.65 15.72 -4.80
CA ILE A 147 2.82 16.19 -5.57
C ILE A 147 2.41 16.26 -7.05
N TYR A 148 2.98 17.16 -7.83
CA TYR A 148 2.86 17.30 -9.30
C TYR A 148 1.95 18.43 -9.83
N ASN A 149 2.26 19.67 -9.47
CA ASN A 149 1.77 20.86 -10.19
C ASN A 149 2.21 20.93 -11.68
N SER A 150 3.25 20.19 -12.10
CA SER A 150 3.78 20.27 -13.48
C SER A 150 3.07 19.35 -14.48
N ILE A 151 2.59 18.17 -14.06
CA ILE A 151 1.87 17.21 -14.91
C ILE A 151 0.34 17.43 -14.85
N GLN A 152 -0.14 18.14 -13.82
CA GLN A 152 -1.55 18.42 -13.62
C GLN A 152 -2.21 19.09 -14.83
N LYS A 153 -1.48 19.95 -15.56
CA LYS A 153 -2.01 20.57 -16.77
C LYS A 153 -2.23 19.55 -17.90
N GLU A 154 -1.26 18.67 -18.15
CA GLU A 154 -1.36 17.65 -19.20
C GLU A 154 -2.45 16.61 -18.89
N LEU A 155 -2.58 16.22 -17.60
CA LEU A 155 -3.66 15.36 -17.13
C LEU A 155 -5.02 16.05 -17.25
N SER A 156 -5.10 17.32 -16.83
CA SER A 156 -6.33 18.11 -16.92
C SER A 156 -6.75 18.36 -18.37
N ASP A 157 -5.80 18.54 -19.29
CA ASP A 157 -6.07 18.70 -20.73
C ASP A 157 -6.68 17.41 -21.32
N GLN A 158 -6.39 16.24 -20.74
CA GLN A 158 -7.01 14.95 -21.05
C GLN A 158 -8.32 14.71 -20.27
N GLY A 159 -8.71 15.64 -19.40
CA GLY A 159 -9.90 15.52 -18.55
C GLY A 159 -9.71 14.64 -17.30
N VAL A 160 -8.49 14.18 -17.02
CA VAL A 160 -8.18 13.42 -15.81
C VAL A 160 -8.25 14.35 -14.60
N ILE A 161 -8.98 13.91 -13.57
CA ILE A 161 -9.03 14.60 -12.28
C ILE A 161 -8.11 13.84 -11.34
N PHE A 162 -7.03 14.48 -10.90
CA PHE A 162 -6.16 13.98 -9.85
C PHE A 162 -5.95 15.09 -8.83
N VAL A 163 -6.60 14.95 -7.68
CA VAL A 163 -6.61 15.92 -6.57
C VAL A 163 -6.69 15.18 -5.25
N ASP A 164 -6.46 15.87 -4.13
CA ASP A 164 -6.74 15.33 -2.81
C ASP A 164 -8.25 15.10 -2.59
N THR A 165 -8.59 14.22 -1.64
CA THR A 165 -9.99 13.86 -1.38
C THR A 165 -10.82 15.03 -0.83
N ASP A 166 -10.24 16.00 -0.12
CA ASP A 166 -10.97 17.16 0.39
C ASP A 166 -11.41 18.07 -0.76
N THR A 167 -10.50 18.38 -1.68
CA THR A 167 -10.77 19.11 -2.92
C THR A 167 -11.82 18.39 -3.75
N ALA A 168 -11.77 17.05 -3.84
CA ALA A 168 -12.76 16.28 -4.59
C ALA A 168 -14.17 16.41 -4.01
N VAL A 169 -14.32 16.34 -2.69
CA VAL A 169 -15.61 16.50 -1.99
C VAL A 169 -16.23 17.86 -2.28
N GLN A 170 -15.41 18.91 -2.36
CA GLN A 170 -15.89 20.28 -2.59
C GLN A 170 -16.14 20.59 -4.07
N ARG A 171 -15.20 20.24 -4.97
CA ARG A 171 -15.23 20.62 -6.39
C ARG A 171 -15.98 19.63 -7.28
N TYR A 172 -16.03 18.36 -6.91
CA TYR A 172 -16.65 17.28 -7.70
C TYR A 172 -17.69 16.47 -6.88
N PRO A 173 -18.61 17.12 -6.13
CA PRO A 173 -19.49 16.44 -5.19
C PRO A 173 -20.40 15.40 -5.86
N GLU A 174 -20.81 15.61 -7.11
CA GLU A 174 -21.67 14.67 -7.84
C GLU A 174 -20.98 13.32 -8.11
N ILE A 175 -19.71 13.35 -8.49
CA ILE A 175 -18.93 12.13 -8.75
C ILE A 175 -18.61 11.47 -7.41
N VAL A 176 -18.14 12.24 -6.42
CA VAL A 176 -17.77 11.69 -5.11
C VAL A 176 -18.99 11.04 -4.44
N ARG A 177 -20.16 11.69 -4.39
CA ARG A 177 -21.38 11.10 -3.82
C ARG A 177 -21.82 9.81 -4.51
N LYS A 178 -21.57 9.68 -5.82
CA LYS A 178 -21.92 8.48 -6.59
C LYS A 178 -21.12 7.26 -6.13
N TYR A 179 -19.84 7.44 -5.77
CA TYR A 179 -18.90 6.33 -5.55
C TYR A 179 -18.41 6.16 -4.10
N PHE A 180 -18.34 7.25 -3.32
CA PHE A 180 -17.79 7.24 -1.96
C PHE A 180 -18.59 6.30 -1.04
N GLY A 181 -17.88 5.36 -0.42
CA GLY A 181 -18.46 4.38 0.50
C GLY A 181 -19.39 3.36 -0.18
N LYS A 182 -19.37 3.23 -1.50
CA LYS A 182 -20.16 2.23 -2.22
C LYS A 182 -19.45 0.88 -2.31
N CYS A 183 -18.12 0.89 -2.43
CA CYS A 183 -17.33 -0.34 -2.47
C CYS A 183 -17.01 -0.78 -1.03
N ILE A 184 -16.66 0.19 -0.18
CA ILE A 184 -16.34 -0.02 1.24
C ILE A 184 -17.21 0.93 2.08
N PRO A 185 -18.43 0.49 2.47
CA PRO A 185 -19.29 1.27 3.35
C PRO A 185 -18.68 1.42 4.74
N SER A 186 -19.13 2.41 5.51
CA SER A 186 -18.71 2.62 6.90
C SER A 186 -18.87 1.35 7.74
N ASN A 187 -19.95 0.62 7.52
CA ASN A 187 -20.28 -0.62 8.21
C ASN A 187 -19.58 -1.87 7.61
N ASP A 188 -18.52 -1.74 6.83
CA ASP A 188 -17.77 -2.89 6.34
C ASP A 188 -17.06 -3.62 7.48
N ASN A 189 -16.20 -2.91 8.22
CA ASN A 189 -15.45 -3.41 9.36
C ASN A 189 -15.16 -2.30 10.38
N LYS A 190 -14.54 -2.65 11.52
CA LYS A 190 -14.24 -1.71 12.61
C LYS A 190 -13.36 -0.55 12.14
N PHE A 191 -12.33 -0.84 11.35
CA PHE A 191 -11.34 0.17 10.93
C PHE A 191 -11.78 0.98 9.71
N SER A 192 -12.60 0.42 8.81
CA SER A 192 -13.27 1.21 7.78
C SER A 192 -14.26 2.23 8.38
N ALA A 193 -14.95 1.86 9.46
CA ALA A 193 -15.83 2.77 10.19
C ALA A 193 -15.02 3.93 10.82
N LEU A 194 -13.91 3.60 11.47
CA LEU A 194 -12.97 4.57 12.04
C LEU A 194 -12.41 5.52 10.98
N ASN A 195 -11.94 4.98 9.87
CA ASN A 195 -11.49 5.76 8.71
C ASN A 195 -12.62 6.66 8.18
N THR A 196 -13.83 6.15 8.02
CA THR A 196 -14.96 6.97 7.54
C THR A 196 -15.26 8.14 8.48
N ALA A 197 -15.07 7.98 9.79
CA ALA A 197 -15.24 9.05 10.76
C ALA A 197 -14.11 10.10 10.69
N ALA A 198 -12.86 9.63 10.60
CA ALA A 198 -11.67 10.43 10.88
C ALA A 198 -10.75 10.70 9.68
N TRP A 199 -11.11 10.27 8.47
CA TRP A 199 -10.24 10.47 7.29
C TRP A 199 -9.86 11.94 7.13
N SER A 200 -8.57 12.17 7.00
CA SER A 200 -7.98 13.52 6.98
C SER A 200 -7.17 13.79 5.72
N GLY A 201 -7.02 12.80 4.83
CA GLY A 201 -6.41 12.98 3.53
C GLY A 201 -6.64 11.77 2.61
N GLY A 202 -5.84 11.68 1.55
CA GLY A 202 -5.93 10.65 0.51
C GLY A 202 -6.10 11.26 -0.87
N SER A 203 -6.23 10.38 -1.87
CA SER A 203 -6.26 10.78 -3.28
C SER A 203 -7.60 10.50 -3.93
N PHE A 204 -8.06 11.43 -4.77
CA PHE A 204 -9.17 11.23 -5.69
C PHE A 204 -8.67 11.22 -7.13
N VAL A 205 -8.94 10.13 -7.84
CA VAL A 205 -8.58 9.95 -9.24
C VAL A 205 -9.83 9.62 -10.05
N TYR A 206 -10.13 10.41 -11.08
CA TYR A 206 -11.11 10.07 -12.11
C TYR A 206 -10.45 10.12 -13.48
N VAL A 207 -10.54 9.03 -14.23
CA VAL A 207 -10.00 8.88 -15.59
C VAL A 207 -11.18 8.78 -16.56
N PRO A 208 -11.34 9.73 -17.51
CA PRO A 208 -12.45 9.73 -18.45
C PRO A 208 -12.42 8.55 -19.42
N LYS A 209 -13.56 8.33 -20.09
CA LYS A 209 -13.73 7.25 -21.06
C LYS A 209 -12.65 7.27 -22.15
N GLY A 210 -12.06 6.10 -22.40
CA GLY A 210 -11.05 5.89 -23.44
C GLY A 210 -9.71 6.61 -23.21
N VAL A 211 -9.53 7.29 -22.06
CA VAL A 211 -8.27 7.97 -21.74
C VAL A 211 -7.28 6.97 -21.14
N HIS A 212 -6.07 6.96 -21.67
CA HIS A 212 -4.97 6.16 -21.17
C HIS A 212 -3.92 7.07 -20.52
N VAL A 213 -3.75 6.94 -19.22
CA VAL A 213 -2.73 7.67 -18.48
C VAL A 213 -1.44 6.85 -18.52
N ASP A 214 -0.53 7.23 -19.42
CA ASP A 214 0.72 6.48 -19.67
C ASP A 214 1.77 6.68 -18.56
N ILE A 215 1.68 7.78 -17.82
CA ILE A 215 2.58 8.11 -16.70
C ILE A 215 1.92 7.64 -15.39
N PRO A 216 2.60 6.82 -14.56
CA PRO A 216 2.05 6.43 -13.27
C PRO A 216 1.74 7.66 -12.39
N LEU A 217 0.53 7.72 -11.85
CA LEU A 217 0.15 8.71 -10.85
C LEU A 217 0.74 8.30 -9.52
N GLN A 218 1.49 9.18 -8.85
CA GLN A 218 2.15 8.84 -7.59
C GLN A 218 1.60 9.70 -6.45
N ALA A 219 1.31 9.07 -5.32
CA ALA A 219 1.04 9.72 -4.05
C ALA A 219 2.00 9.17 -2.99
N TYR A 220 2.51 10.06 -2.13
CA TYR A 220 3.44 9.68 -1.07
C TYR A 220 2.88 10.09 0.28
N PHE A 221 2.83 9.14 1.20
CA PHE A 221 2.29 9.32 2.54
C PHE A 221 3.37 9.12 3.60
N ARG A 222 3.50 10.08 4.53
CA ARG A 222 4.50 10.03 5.60
C ARG A 222 3.90 10.41 6.95
N ILE A 223 4.17 9.61 7.98
CA ILE A 223 3.74 9.90 9.37
C ILE A 223 4.89 10.60 10.10
N ASN A 224 4.75 11.89 10.39
CA ASN A 224 5.78 12.67 11.10
C ASN A 224 5.41 13.03 12.56
N THR A 225 4.18 12.76 13.00
CA THR A 225 3.69 13.11 14.34
C THR A 225 3.61 11.89 15.25
N PRO A 226 4.24 11.91 16.44
CA PRO A 226 4.08 10.85 17.43
C PRO A 226 2.61 10.67 17.86
N ASN A 227 2.17 9.42 18.02
CA ASN A 227 0.78 9.04 18.37
C ASN A 227 -0.28 9.52 17.37
N MET A 228 0.09 9.82 16.13
CA MET A 228 -0.89 10.16 15.09
C MET A 228 -1.58 8.91 14.55
N GLY A 229 -2.90 8.99 14.42
CA GLY A 229 -3.67 8.11 13.57
C GLY A 229 -3.71 8.69 12.16
N GLN A 230 -3.11 8.00 11.20
CA GLN A 230 -3.21 8.35 9.79
C GLN A 230 -4.41 7.63 9.17
N PHE A 231 -5.35 8.43 8.66
CA PHE A 231 -6.58 7.96 8.03
C PHE A 231 -6.66 8.50 6.61
N GLU A 232 -6.03 7.80 5.69
CA GLU A 232 -6.13 8.12 4.26
C GLU A 232 -7.34 7.44 3.64
N ARG A 233 -8.00 8.14 2.71
CA ARG A 233 -9.07 7.56 1.90
C ARG A 233 -8.85 7.87 0.43
N THR A 234 -8.48 6.84 -0.32
CA THR A 234 -8.22 6.90 -1.76
C THR A 234 -9.43 6.39 -2.52
N LEU A 235 -9.90 7.17 -3.50
CA LEU A 235 -11.02 6.83 -4.36
C LEU A 235 -10.60 6.99 -5.83
N ILE A 236 -10.54 5.87 -6.56
CA ILE A 236 -10.13 5.81 -7.97
C ILE A 236 -11.29 5.31 -8.82
N ILE A 237 -11.62 6.05 -9.88
CA ILE A 237 -12.62 5.69 -10.88
C ILE A 237 -11.96 5.71 -12.25
N ALA A 238 -11.82 4.54 -12.85
CA ALA A 238 -11.43 4.39 -14.25
C ALA A 238 -12.69 4.15 -15.07
N ASP A 239 -13.11 5.15 -15.86
CA ASP A 239 -14.30 5.07 -16.70
C ASP A 239 -14.07 4.14 -17.91
N GLU A 240 -15.12 3.88 -18.69
CA GLU A 240 -15.15 2.87 -19.75
C GLU A 240 -13.93 2.95 -20.69
N GLY A 241 -13.23 1.82 -20.85
CA GLY A 241 -12.06 1.70 -21.72
C GLY A 241 -10.85 2.55 -21.32
N SER A 242 -10.81 3.09 -20.10
CA SER A 242 -9.68 3.90 -19.63
C SER A 242 -8.57 3.08 -18.98
N TYR A 243 -7.40 3.68 -18.80
CA TYR A 243 -6.27 3.07 -18.12
C TYR A 243 -5.58 4.03 -17.15
N VAL A 244 -5.23 3.53 -15.96
CA VAL A 244 -4.37 4.23 -15.01
C VAL A 244 -3.50 3.27 -14.21
N HIS A 245 -2.26 3.65 -14.00
CA HIS A 245 -1.38 3.09 -12.99
C HIS A 245 -1.23 4.10 -11.85
N TYR A 246 -1.66 3.72 -10.65
CA TYR A 246 -1.51 4.50 -9.44
C TYR A 246 -0.47 3.84 -8.53
N VAL A 247 0.45 4.64 -7.99
CA VAL A 247 1.52 4.19 -7.10
C VAL A 247 1.43 4.95 -5.78
N GLU A 248 1.50 4.20 -4.70
CA GLU A 248 1.42 4.68 -3.33
C GLU A 248 2.70 4.29 -2.58
N GLY A 249 3.46 5.29 -2.14
CA GLY A 249 4.61 5.08 -1.26
C GLY A 249 4.26 5.49 0.16
N CYS A 250 4.47 4.60 1.14
CA CYS A 250 4.25 4.91 2.55
C CYS A 250 5.53 4.69 3.36
N THR A 251 6.06 5.72 4.02
CA THR A 251 7.20 5.57 4.94
C THR A 251 6.96 6.29 6.27
N ALA A 252 7.45 5.73 7.38
CA ALA A 252 7.45 6.42 8.67
C ALA A 252 8.84 6.41 9.33
N PRO A 253 9.33 7.55 9.85
CA PRO A 253 10.44 7.57 10.79
C PRO A 253 10.13 6.80 12.08
N ILE A 254 11.18 6.30 12.75
CA ILE A 254 11.08 5.44 13.94
C ILE A 254 10.72 6.27 15.16
N TYR A 255 9.48 6.16 15.67
CA TYR A 255 9.07 6.76 16.95
C TYR A 255 9.07 5.75 18.11
N SER A 256 9.13 6.25 19.34
CA SER A 256 9.06 5.44 20.57
C SER A 256 7.63 5.05 21.00
N THR A 257 6.60 5.65 20.41
CA THR A 257 5.18 5.45 20.78
C THR A 257 4.36 4.87 19.64
N ASP A 258 3.42 3.97 19.93
CA ASP A 258 2.59 3.33 18.91
C ASP A 258 1.82 4.35 18.05
N SER A 259 1.72 4.07 16.75
CA SER A 259 0.97 4.88 15.77
C SER A 259 0.01 3.98 14.99
N LEU A 260 -1.02 4.57 14.39
CA LEU A 260 -2.04 3.83 13.64
C LEU A 260 -2.06 4.32 12.20
N HIS A 261 -1.97 3.41 11.25
CA HIS A 261 -2.32 3.65 9.87
C HIS A 261 -3.59 2.84 9.54
N SER A 262 -4.66 3.53 9.20
CA SER A 262 -5.91 2.91 8.77
C SER A 262 -6.40 3.53 7.47
N GLY A 263 -5.86 3.02 6.36
CA GLY A 263 -6.23 3.41 5.01
C GLY A 263 -7.48 2.71 4.49
N VAL A 264 -8.26 3.42 3.67
CA VAL A 264 -9.35 2.85 2.86
C VAL A 264 -9.13 3.19 1.40
N VAL A 265 -9.12 2.16 0.55
CA VAL A 265 -8.94 2.32 -0.90
C VAL A 265 -10.14 1.73 -1.64
N GLU A 266 -10.90 2.58 -2.32
CA GLU A 266 -12.03 2.21 -3.16
C GLU A 266 -11.67 2.41 -4.64
N ILE A 267 -11.74 1.34 -5.43
CA ILE A 267 -11.47 1.40 -6.87
C ILE A 267 -12.69 0.93 -7.65
N PHE A 268 -13.09 1.71 -8.65
CA PHE A 268 -14.14 1.34 -9.61
C PHE A 268 -13.50 1.22 -10.98
N VAL A 269 -13.55 0.01 -11.54
CA VAL A 269 -13.08 -0.30 -12.89
C VAL A 269 -14.32 -0.50 -13.74
N GLU A 270 -14.71 0.54 -14.49
CA GLU A 270 -15.86 0.53 -15.41
C GLU A 270 -15.55 -0.37 -16.63
N PRO A 271 -16.52 -0.63 -17.54
CA PRO A 271 -16.36 -1.68 -18.55
C PRO A 271 -15.12 -1.47 -19.43
N HIS A 272 -14.37 -2.54 -19.66
CA HIS A 272 -13.12 -2.55 -20.43
C HIS A 272 -12.00 -1.63 -19.90
N ALA A 273 -12.16 -1.02 -18.73
CA ALA A 273 -11.11 -0.21 -18.11
C ALA A 273 -10.04 -1.10 -17.45
N ARG A 274 -8.86 -0.53 -17.21
CA ARG A 274 -7.76 -1.21 -16.52
C ARG A 274 -7.15 -0.31 -15.45
N VAL A 275 -7.07 -0.83 -14.23
CA VAL A 275 -6.40 -0.14 -13.12
C VAL A 275 -5.29 -1.02 -12.57
N ARG A 276 -4.10 -0.45 -12.47
CA ARG A 276 -2.97 -1.02 -11.73
C ARG A 276 -2.72 -0.17 -10.50
N TYR A 277 -2.71 -0.80 -9.34
CA TYR A 277 -2.45 -0.15 -8.06
C TYR A 277 -1.23 -0.78 -7.41
N THR A 278 -0.20 0.02 -7.19
CA THR A 278 1.06 -0.40 -6.61
C THR A 278 1.26 0.27 -5.26
N THR A 279 1.53 -0.50 -4.21
CA THR A 279 1.92 0.04 -2.91
C THR A 279 3.25 -0.54 -2.48
N VAL A 280 4.17 0.33 -2.06
CA VAL A 280 5.38 -0.07 -1.32
C VAL A 280 5.33 0.66 0.01
N GLN A 281 5.22 -0.09 1.11
CA GLN A 281 5.17 0.46 2.46
C GLN A 281 6.38 0.00 3.27
N ASN A 282 6.93 0.93 4.06
CA ASN A 282 7.93 0.65 5.09
C ASN A 282 7.57 1.42 6.37
N TRP A 283 6.85 0.75 7.26
CA TRP A 283 6.43 1.33 8.53
C TRP A 283 7.44 1.06 9.64
N SER A 284 7.54 1.97 10.60
CA SER A 284 8.27 1.67 11.84
C SER A 284 7.58 0.55 12.64
N ASN A 285 8.34 -0.20 13.44
CA ASN A 285 7.87 -1.44 14.10
C ASN A 285 6.84 -1.23 15.23
N ASN A 286 6.40 0.00 15.45
CA ASN A 286 5.39 0.46 16.40
C ASN A 286 4.06 0.85 15.72
N VAL A 287 3.94 0.67 14.40
CA VAL A 287 2.72 1.03 13.65
C VAL A 287 1.74 -0.14 13.58
N TYR A 288 0.48 0.11 13.90
CA TYR A 288 -0.63 -0.77 13.51
C TYR A 288 -1.06 -0.42 12.08
N ASN A 289 -0.98 -1.37 11.16
CA ASN A 289 -1.34 -1.18 9.75
C ASN A 289 -2.64 -1.92 9.43
N LEU A 290 -3.78 -1.24 9.52
CA LEU A 290 -5.12 -1.82 9.52
C LEU A 290 -5.94 -1.26 8.35
N VAL A 291 -5.71 -1.83 7.16
CA VAL A 291 -6.10 -1.25 5.87
C VAL A 291 -7.21 -2.06 5.21
N THR A 292 -8.17 -1.38 4.59
CA THR A 292 -9.21 -2.00 3.77
C THR A 292 -9.13 -1.51 2.33
N GLN A 293 -8.78 -2.40 1.39
CA GLN A 293 -8.71 -2.07 -0.04
C GLN A 293 -9.68 -2.96 -0.83
N ARG A 294 -10.46 -2.36 -1.74
CA ARG A 294 -11.43 -3.10 -2.54
C ARG A 294 -11.67 -2.43 -3.89
N ALA A 295 -11.61 -3.25 -4.93
CA ALA A 295 -11.99 -2.89 -6.29
C ALA A 295 -13.32 -3.54 -6.67
N TYR A 296 -14.17 -2.78 -7.38
CA TYR A 296 -15.36 -3.27 -8.07
C TYR A 296 -15.09 -3.25 -9.57
N VAL A 297 -15.07 -4.43 -10.18
CA VAL A 297 -14.61 -4.63 -11.58
C VAL A 297 -15.79 -5.03 -12.45
N ARG A 298 -16.10 -4.18 -13.44
CA ARG A 298 -17.17 -4.37 -14.42
C ARG A 298 -16.74 -5.18 -15.63
N GLU A 299 -17.65 -5.33 -16.59
CA GLU A 299 -17.52 -6.18 -17.77
C GLU A 299 -16.18 -5.95 -18.49
N GLY A 300 -15.42 -7.02 -18.67
CA GLY A 300 -14.10 -6.97 -19.34
C GLY A 300 -13.06 -6.07 -18.69
N GLY A 301 -13.33 -5.51 -17.50
CA GLY A 301 -12.40 -4.67 -16.74
C GLY A 301 -11.26 -5.50 -16.15
N THR A 302 -10.12 -4.85 -15.90
CA THR A 302 -8.92 -5.49 -15.31
C THR A 302 -8.42 -4.71 -14.11
N MET A 303 -8.28 -5.39 -12.97
CA MET A 303 -7.70 -4.82 -11.75
C MET A 303 -6.40 -5.55 -11.37
N GLU A 304 -5.33 -4.82 -11.10
CA GLU A 304 -4.04 -5.38 -10.70
C GLU A 304 -3.56 -4.73 -9.40
N TRP A 305 -3.43 -5.53 -8.34
CA TRP A 305 -2.81 -5.11 -7.08
C TRP A 305 -1.36 -5.59 -7.03
N VAL A 306 -0.42 -4.68 -6.79
CA VAL A 306 1.00 -4.99 -6.54
C VAL A 306 1.38 -4.39 -5.19
N ASP A 307 1.83 -5.21 -4.27
CA ASP A 307 1.91 -4.85 -2.86
C ASP A 307 3.24 -5.32 -2.23
N GLY A 308 3.97 -4.41 -1.58
CA GLY A 308 5.15 -4.71 -0.79
C GLY A 308 4.97 -4.24 0.65
N ASN A 309 4.74 -5.17 1.59
CA ASN A 309 4.54 -4.90 3.01
C ASN A 309 5.83 -5.13 3.81
N ILE A 310 6.46 -4.03 4.23
CA ILE A 310 7.64 -4.05 5.09
C ILE A 310 7.38 -3.21 6.34
N GLY A 311 7.94 -3.64 7.48
CA GLY A 311 7.81 -2.90 8.72
C GLY A 311 6.50 -3.18 9.47
N SER A 312 6.07 -2.24 10.33
CA SER A 312 4.88 -2.29 11.21
C SER A 312 4.96 -3.29 12.39
N LYS A 313 4.22 -3.01 13.47
CA LYS A 313 4.03 -3.93 14.60
C LYS A 313 3.13 -5.09 14.19
N ALA A 314 2.00 -4.74 13.59
CA ALA A 314 0.96 -5.68 13.18
C ALA A 314 0.24 -5.15 11.93
N THR A 315 0.12 -6.01 10.91
CA THR A 315 -0.60 -5.69 9.66
C THR A 315 -1.82 -6.58 9.50
N MET A 316 -2.94 -5.98 9.13
CA MET A 316 -4.08 -6.65 8.51
C MET A 316 -4.41 -5.95 7.19
N LYS A 317 -4.11 -6.60 6.07
CA LYS A 317 -4.33 -6.05 4.73
C LYS A 317 -4.73 -7.14 3.76
N TYR A 318 -5.93 -7.01 3.18
CA TYR A 318 -6.49 -8.02 2.27
C TYR A 318 -7.14 -7.34 1.06
N PRO A 319 -6.37 -6.90 0.06
CA PRO A 319 -6.91 -6.29 -1.14
C PRO A 319 -7.92 -7.24 -1.80
N ALA A 320 -9.09 -6.68 -2.12
CA ALA A 320 -10.22 -7.46 -2.59
C ALA A 320 -10.64 -7.00 -4.00
N CYS A 321 -11.00 -7.95 -4.86
CA CYS A 321 -11.64 -7.67 -6.14
C CYS A 321 -13.02 -8.33 -6.16
N ILE A 322 -14.05 -7.51 -6.38
CA ILE A 322 -15.38 -7.96 -6.75
C ILE A 322 -15.43 -7.98 -8.28
N LEU A 323 -15.34 -9.18 -8.86
CA LEU A 323 -15.49 -9.40 -10.30
C LEU A 323 -16.99 -9.49 -10.58
N ALA A 324 -17.60 -8.32 -10.79
CA ALA A 324 -19.04 -8.12 -10.71
C ALA A 324 -19.79 -8.52 -11.98
N GLU A 325 -19.12 -8.46 -13.13
CA GLU A 325 -19.72 -8.61 -14.46
C GLU A 325 -18.84 -9.51 -15.35
N PRO A 326 -19.37 -10.02 -16.48
CA PRO A 326 -18.69 -11.03 -17.29
C PRO A 326 -17.30 -10.60 -17.76
N TYR A 327 -16.40 -11.57 -17.89
CA TYR A 327 -15.03 -11.35 -18.40
C TYR A 327 -14.15 -10.40 -17.57
N ALA A 328 -14.59 -9.97 -16.39
CA ALA A 328 -13.77 -9.21 -15.45
C ALA A 328 -12.55 -10.01 -15.00
N LYS A 329 -11.40 -9.34 -14.87
CA LYS A 329 -10.12 -9.94 -14.52
C LYS A 329 -9.50 -9.25 -13.31
N ALA A 330 -8.83 -10.04 -12.46
CA ALA A 330 -8.05 -9.50 -11.35
C ALA A 330 -6.72 -10.22 -11.17
N SER A 331 -5.69 -9.49 -10.77
CA SER A 331 -4.47 -10.07 -10.24
C SER A 331 -4.09 -9.39 -8.92
N THR A 332 -3.52 -10.16 -8.01
CA THR A 332 -2.86 -9.64 -6.82
C THR A 332 -1.51 -10.28 -6.69
N MET A 333 -0.49 -9.46 -6.54
CA MET A 333 0.84 -9.88 -6.16
C MET A 333 1.25 -9.14 -4.89
N SER A 334 1.58 -9.88 -3.84
CA SER A 334 1.88 -9.32 -2.52
C SER A 334 3.15 -9.93 -1.95
N LEU A 335 4.02 -9.08 -1.38
CA LEU A 335 5.14 -9.45 -0.53
C LEU A 335 4.82 -9.06 0.92
N GLY A 336 5.06 -9.96 1.87
CA GLY A 336 5.13 -9.63 3.29
C GLY A 336 6.51 -9.92 3.86
N PHE A 337 7.10 -8.98 4.57
CA PHE A 337 8.32 -9.19 5.35
C PHE A 337 8.02 -9.01 6.85
N ALA A 338 8.29 -10.06 7.65
CA ALA A 338 8.12 -10.02 9.10
C ALA A 338 9.46 -10.25 9.80
N GLY A 339 9.95 -9.22 10.48
CA GLY A 339 11.07 -9.24 11.41
C GLY A 339 10.64 -9.46 12.87
N LYS A 340 11.59 -9.27 13.79
CA LYS A 340 11.41 -9.51 15.23
C LYS A 340 10.21 -8.75 15.81
N GLY A 341 9.30 -9.50 16.45
CA GLY A 341 8.12 -8.95 17.12
C GLY A 341 7.00 -8.48 16.18
N GLN A 342 7.16 -8.68 14.87
CA GLN A 342 6.17 -8.27 13.87
C GLN A 342 5.24 -9.43 13.52
N TYR A 343 3.97 -9.09 13.26
CA TYR A 343 3.01 -10.00 12.65
C TYR A 343 2.38 -9.39 11.39
N GLN A 344 2.73 -9.93 10.23
CA GLN A 344 2.13 -9.58 8.94
C GLN A 344 1.00 -10.57 8.59
N ASP A 345 -0.28 -10.22 8.82
CA ASP A 345 -1.43 -11.00 8.33
C ASP A 345 -1.95 -10.34 7.04
N THR A 346 -1.41 -10.77 5.91
CA THR A 346 -1.69 -10.21 4.58
C THR A 346 -2.36 -11.25 3.68
N GLY A 347 -2.95 -10.83 2.57
CA GLY A 347 -3.49 -11.78 1.60
C GLY A 347 -4.34 -11.10 0.55
N ALA A 348 -5.32 -11.81 -0.02
CA ALA A 348 -6.17 -11.27 -1.07
C ALA A 348 -7.56 -11.92 -1.08
N LYS A 349 -8.55 -11.20 -1.61
CA LYS A 349 -9.92 -11.73 -1.76
C LYS A 349 -10.40 -11.59 -3.21
N MET A 350 -10.65 -12.70 -3.89
CA MET A 350 -11.19 -12.72 -5.25
C MET A 350 -12.63 -13.23 -5.21
N ILE A 351 -13.59 -12.37 -5.53
CA ILE A 351 -15.02 -12.68 -5.46
C ILE A 351 -15.59 -12.65 -6.87
N HIS A 352 -15.81 -13.82 -7.44
CA HIS A 352 -16.39 -14.04 -8.76
C HIS A 352 -17.91 -14.06 -8.66
N LEU A 353 -18.56 -13.01 -9.19
CA LEU A 353 -20.03 -12.87 -9.18
C LEU A 353 -20.66 -13.10 -10.57
N ALA A 354 -19.85 -13.23 -11.62
CA ALA A 354 -20.29 -13.30 -13.00
C ALA A 354 -19.50 -14.37 -13.79
N PRO A 355 -20.04 -14.85 -14.93
CA PRO A 355 -19.40 -15.88 -15.74
C PRO A 355 -18.11 -15.39 -16.42
N HIS A 356 -17.24 -16.33 -16.76
CA HIS A 356 -15.99 -16.13 -17.47
C HIS A 356 -15.04 -15.13 -16.80
N THR A 357 -15.12 -15.00 -15.47
CA THR A 357 -14.23 -14.12 -14.71
C THR A 357 -12.95 -14.87 -14.32
N SER A 358 -11.81 -14.19 -14.35
CA SER A 358 -10.50 -14.82 -14.07
C SER A 358 -9.72 -14.08 -13.01
N SER A 359 -9.11 -14.80 -12.06
CA SER A 359 -8.23 -14.19 -11.06
C SER A 359 -6.92 -14.94 -10.84
N THR A 360 -5.87 -14.18 -10.50
CA THR A 360 -4.57 -14.74 -10.10
C THR A 360 -4.11 -14.12 -8.78
N ILE A 361 -3.63 -14.93 -7.85
CA ILE A 361 -3.01 -14.47 -6.60
C ILE A 361 -1.60 -15.04 -6.51
N VAL A 362 -0.60 -14.17 -6.34
CA VAL A 362 0.78 -14.54 -6.03
C VAL A 362 1.13 -13.89 -4.70
N ALA A 363 1.24 -14.69 -3.65
CA ALA A 363 1.61 -14.21 -2.32
C ALA A 363 3.00 -14.73 -1.96
N LYS A 364 3.91 -13.83 -1.65
CA LYS A 364 5.25 -14.15 -1.16
C LYS A 364 5.39 -13.64 0.26
N SER A 365 6.06 -14.42 1.11
CA SER A 365 6.35 -14.00 2.48
C SER A 365 7.76 -14.35 2.88
N ILE A 366 8.38 -13.49 3.70
CA ILE A 366 9.70 -13.69 4.30
C ILE A 366 9.55 -13.48 5.80
N SER A 367 10.03 -14.43 6.60
CA SER A 367 10.01 -14.30 8.07
C SER A 367 11.41 -14.51 8.65
N ARG A 368 11.82 -13.58 9.52
CA ARG A 368 13.12 -13.52 10.19
C ARG A 368 12.98 -13.01 11.63
N GLY A 369 13.92 -13.37 12.50
CA GLY A 369 14.11 -12.84 13.84
C GLY A 369 12.97 -13.20 14.79
N GLY A 370 12.27 -14.31 14.52
CA GLY A 370 11.05 -14.71 15.22
C GLY A 370 9.81 -13.95 14.73
N GLY A 371 9.91 -13.25 13.60
CA GLY A 371 8.79 -12.63 12.92
C GLY A 371 7.78 -13.66 12.43
N ARG A 372 6.53 -13.22 12.33
CA ARG A 372 5.43 -14.04 11.85
C ARG A 372 4.81 -13.43 10.60
N SER A 373 4.81 -14.18 9.52
CA SER A 373 3.99 -13.87 8.34
C SER A 373 2.80 -14.82 8.27
N ALA A 374 1.67 -14.35 7.77
CA ALA A 374 0.54 -15.19 7.43
C ALA A 374 -0.07 -14.72 6.12
N TYR A 375 -0.25 -15.65 5.19
CA TYR A 375 -1.14 -15.45 4.06
C TYR A 375 -2.58 -15.81 4.46
N ARG A 376 -3.55 -14.95 4.15
CA ARG A 376 -4.98 -15.20 4.33
C ARG A 376 -5.74 -14.87 3.06
N GLY A 377 -6.17 -15.91 2.36
CA GLY A 377 -6.84 -15.81 1.07
C GLY A 377 -8.32 -16.12 1.14
N LEU A 378 -9.13 -15.44 0.32
CA LEU A 378 -10.49 -15.87 -0.02
C LEU A 378 -10.62 -15.94 -1.53
N VAL A 379 -10.98 -17.10 -2.07
CA VAL A 379 -11.53 -17.20 -3.42
C VAL A 379 -12.97 -17.67 -3.30
N LYS A 380 -13.89 -16.84 -3.78
CA LYS A 380 -15.31 -17.13 -3.76
C LYS A 380 -15.85 -17.13 -5.17
N ILE A 381 -16.45 -18.24 -5.59
CA ILE A 381 -17.16 -18.37 -6.86
C ILE A 381 -18.61 -18.70 -6.56
N VAL A 382 -19.51 -17.78 -6.91
CA VAL A 382 -20.95 -17.97 -6.69
C VAL A 382 -21.57 -18.83 -7.80
N LYS A 383 -22.74 -19.39 -7.50
CA LYS A 383 -23.57 -20.05 -8.51
C LYS A 383 -23.93 -19.08 -9.64
N GLY A 384 -23.78 -19.50 -10.89
CA GLY A 384 -23.96 -18.69 -12.10
C GLY A 384 -22.66 -18.08 -12.66
N ALA A 385 -21.53 -18.23 -11.97
CA ALA A 385 -20.22 -17.77 -12.44
C ALA A 385 -19.51 -18.83 -13.30
N GLU A 386 -20.22 -19.43 -14.25
CA GLU A 386 -19.72 -20.50 -15.14
C GLU A 386 -18.50 -20.06 -15.96
N GLY A 387 -17.62 -20.99 -16.28
CA GLY A 387 -16.37 -20.77 -17.00
C GLY A 387 -15.37 -19.85 -16.28
N SER A 388 -15.55 -19.59 -14.98
CA SER A 388 -14.62 -18.77 -14.20
C SER A 388 -13.39 -19.55 -13.76
N SER A 389 -12.30 -18.84 -13.53
CA SER A 389 -11.04 -19.48 -13.12
C SER A 389 -10.24 -18.71 -12.08
N ASN A 390 -9.54 -19.43 -11.20
CA ASN A 390 -8.54 -18.84 -10.32
C ASN A 390 -7.26 -19.69 -10.24
N SER A 391 -6.12 -19.01 -10.16
CA SER A 391 -4.83 -19.58 -9.79
C SER A 391 -4.25 -18.84 -8.59
N THR A 392 -3.96 -19.56 -7.52
CA THR A 392 -3.33 -19.00 -6.31
C THR A 392 -2.00 -19.71 -6.03
N VAL A 393 -0.93 -18.94 -5.88
CA VAL A 393 0.41 -19.42 -5.53
C VAL A 393 0.89 -18.68 -4.29
N CYS A 394 1.19 -19.41 -3.23
CA CYS A 394 1.71 -18.88 -1.97
C CYS A 394 3.12 -19.42 -1.72
N ASP A 395 4.13 -18.56 -1.73
CA ASP A 395 5.50 -18.94 -1.39
C ASP A 395 5.91 -18.29 -0.07
N ALA A 396 6.49 -19.06 0.84
CA ALA A 396 7.06 -18.55 2.07
C ALA A 396 8.54 -18.92 2.16
N LEU A 397 9.35 -17.97 2.60
CA LEU A 397 10.77 -18.16 2.92
C LEU A 397 10.99 -17.91 4.42
N LEU A 398 11.42 -18.95 5.12
CA LEU A 398 11.88 -18.86 6.50
C LEU A 398 13.40 -18.68 6.52
N VAL A 399 13.86 -17.57 7.10
CA VAL A 399 15.29 -17.21 7.15
C VAL A 399 15.99 -17.88 8.34
N ASP A 400 15.26 -18.18 9.41
CA ASP A 400 15.77 -18.85 10.62
C ASP A 400 14.83 -19.97 11.10
N GLU A 401 15.25 -20.69 12.15
CA GLU A 401 14.54 -21.87 12.64
C GLU A 401 13.30 -21.58 13.50
N PHE A 402 13.16 -20.36 14.02
CA PHE A 402 12.15 -20.00 15.03
C PHE A 402 11.11 -18.98 14.52
N SER A 403 11.34 -18.41 13.34
CA SER A 403 10.35 -17.62 12.60
C SER A 403 9.22 -18.51 12.09
N ARG A 404 8.07 -17.89 11.82
CA ARG A 404 6.85 -18.61 11.50
C ARG A 404 6.19 -18.04 10.25
N SER A 405 5.76 -18.92 9.36
CA SER A 405 4.84 -18.58 8.27
C SER A 405 3.59 -19.45 8.36
N ASP A 406 2.42 -18.82 8.29
CA ASP A 406 1.12 -19.50 8.24
C ASP A 406 0.43 -19.26 6.89
N THR A 407 -0.40 -20.20 6.45
CA THR A 407 -1.21 -20.03 5.23
C THR A 407 -2.63 -20.47 5.53
N TYR A 408 -3.57 -19.54 5.39
CA TYR A 408 -5.00 -19.72 5.69
C TYR A 408 -5.83 -19.50 4.40
N PRO A 409 -5.84 -20.48 3.48
CA PRO A 409 -6.65 -20.37 2.27
C PRO A 409 -8.13 -20.67 2.57
N HIS A 410 -9.03 -19.88 2.01
CA HIS A 410 -10.46 -20.15 2.02
C HIS A 410 -11.00 -20.18 0.59
N VAL A 411 -11.59 -21.30 0.20
CA VAL A 411 -12.15 -21.50 -1.14
C VAL A 411 -13.63 -21.88 -1.00
N ASP A 412 -14.53 -20.99 -1.41
CA ASP A 412 -15.99 -21.19 -1.43
C ASP A 412 -16.46 -21.19 -2.90
N VAL A 413 -16.53 -22.37 -3.50
CA VAL A 413 -16.94 -22.57 -4.89
C VAL A 413 -18.31 -23.22 -4.91
N ARG A 414 -19.28 -22.55 -5.55
CA ARG A 414 -20.68 -22.98 -5.65
C ARG A 414 -21.16 -23.16 -7.09
N GLU A 415 -20.21 -23.37 -8.00
CA GLU A 415 -20.42 -23.58 -9.43
C GLU A 415 -19.59 -24.78 -9.89
N ASP A 416 -20.13 -25.58 -10.81
CA ASP A 416 -19.51 -26.83 -11.25
C ASP A 416 -18.54 -26.59 -12.42
N ASP A 417 -18.87 -25.68 -13.34
CA ASP A 417 -18.04 -25.35 -14.50
C ASP A 417 -17.01 -24.26 -14.17
N VAL A 418 -15.99 -24.61 -13.38
CA VAL A 418 -14.88 -23.70 -13.05
C VAL A 418 -13.53 -24.38 -12.98
N SER A 419 -12.46 -23.60 -13.15
CA SER A 419 -11.07 -24.07 -13.01
C SER A 419 -10.38 -23.40 -11.82
N MET A 420 -9.90 -24.19 -10.87
CA MET A 420 -9.30 -23.70 -9.62
C MET A 420 -7.96 -24.39 -9.35
N ALA A 421 -6.93 -23.61 -9.04
CA ALA A 421 -5.67 -24.11 -8.53
C ALA A 421 -5.23 -23.29 -7.32
N HIS A 422 -4.76 -23.99 -6.28
CA HIS A 422 -4.12 -23.37 -5.11
C HIS A 422 -2.88 -24.17 -4.75
N GLU A 423 -1.73 -23.51 -4.78
CA GLU A 423 -0.44 -24.08 -4.43
C GLU A 423 0.19 -23.25 -3.30
N ALA A 424 0.77 -23.93 -2.31
CA ALA A 424 1.46 -23.29 -1.20
C ALA A 424 2.77 -24.02 -0.90
N THR A 425 3.89 -23.29 -0.91
CA THR A 425 5.23 -23.80 -0.67
C THR A 425 5.89 -23.03 0.48
N VAL A 426 6.38 -23.75 1.48
CA VAL A 426 7.23 -23.18 2.52
C VAL A 426 8.65 -23.69 2.32
N SER A 427 9.57 -22.78 2.11
CA SER A 427 10.99 -23.06 1.92
C SER A 427 11.79 -22.47 3.09
N LYS A 428 12.84 -23.19 3.47
CA LYS A 428 13.92 -22.63 4.28
C LYS A 428 15.06 -22.24 3.36
N VAL A 429 15.90 -21.30 3.80
CA VAL A 429 17.15 -21.02 3.11
C VAL A 429 18.00 -22.30 3.11
N SER A 430 18.47 -22.71 1.92
CA SER A 430 19.22 -23.95 1.76
C SER A 430 20.67 -23.77 2.22
N GLU A 431 21.11 -24.62 3.15
CA GLU A 431 22.50 -24.68 3.60
C GLU A 431 23.47 -24.92 2.42
N ASP A 432 23.07 -25.75 1.45
CA ASP A 432 23.87 -26.01 0.24
C ASP A 432 23.99 -24.75 -0.63
N GLN A 433 22.93 -23.95 -0.75
CA GLN A 433 22.96 -22.68 -1.50
C GLN A 433 23.84 -21.66 -0.80
N LEU A 434 23.73 -21.53 0.53
CA LEU A 434 24.59 -20.66 1.33
C LEU A 434 26.05 -21.08 1.22
N PHE A 435 26.35 -22.36 1.46
CA PHE A 435 27.71 -22.91 1.35
C PHE A 435 28.29 -22.69 -0.05
N TYR A 436 27.50 -22.91 -1.10
CA TYR A 436 27.93 -22.67 -2.47
C TYR A 436 28.31 -21.20 -2.70
N LEU A 437 27.44 -20.26 -2.32
CA LEU A 437 27.68 -18.83 -2.48
C LEU A 437 28.88 -18.36 -1.64
N MET A 438 29.01 -18.83 -0.41
CA MET A 438 30.15 -18.54 0.47
C MET A 438 31.46 -19.11 -0.07
N SER A 439 31.43 -20.30 -0.69
CA SER A 439 32.61 -20.87 -1.37
C SER A 439 33.07 -20.04 -2.58
N ARG A 440 32.23 -19.12 -3.08
CA ARG A 440 32.58 -18.15 -4.12
C ARG A 440 33.08 -16.81 -3.58
N GLY A 441 33.28 -16.71 -2.26
CA GLY A 441 33.89 -15.55 -1.60
C GLY A 441 32.89 -14.54 -1.06
N LEU A 442 31.59 -14.82 -1.13
CA LEU A 442 30.57 -14.01 -0.44
C LEU A 442 30.60 -14.31 1.06
N SER A 443 30.39 -13.28 1.87
CA SER A 443 30.02 -13.48 3.27
C SER A 443 28.65 -14.17 3.38
N GLU A 444 28.35 -14.72 4.55
CA GLU A 444 27.05 -15.34 4.83
C GLU A 444 25.90 -14.35 4.66
N ASP A 445 26.06 -13.10 5.13
CA ASP A 445 25.07 -12.03 4.96
C ASP A 445 24.85 -11.69 3.47
N GLU A 446 25.92 -11.58 2.67
CA GLU A 446 25.81 -11.32 1.23
C GLU A 446 25.15 -12.48 0.48
N ALA A 447 25.47 -13.72 0.84
CA ALA A 447 24.86 -14.92 0.28
C ALA A 447 23.36 -14.99 0.61
N MET A 448 23.00 -14.73 1.87
CA MET A 448 21.62 -14.67 2.33
C MET A 448 20.84 -13.59 1.59
N GLY A 449 21.38 -12.37 1.53
CA GLY A 449 20.78 -11.25 0.79
C GLY A 449 20.56 -11.60 -0.69
N MET A 450 21.49 -12.31 -1.32
CA MET A 450 21.33 -12.75 -2.72
C MET A 450 20.17 -13.75 -2.91
N ILE A 451 20.03 -14.73 -2.02
CA ILE A 451 18.93 -15.71 -2.06
C ILE A 451 17.58 -14.98 -1.88
N VAL A 452 17.49 -14.10 -0.89
CA VAL A 452 16.28 -13.34 -0.58
C VAL A 452 15.92 -12.40 -1.75
N ARG A 453 16.88 -11.69 -2.34
CA ARG A 453 16.64 -10.87 -3.54
C ARG A 453 16.08 -11.70 -4.69
N GLY A 454 16.65 -12.88 -4.94
CA GLY A 454 16.14 -13.81 -5.96
C GLY A 454 14.70 -14.26 -5.69
N PHE A 455 14.31 -14.39 -4.42
CA PHE A 455 12.94 -14.72 -4.02
C PHE A 455 11.96 -13.57 -4.24
N VAL A 456 12.39 -12.33 -3.98
CA VAL A 456 11.59 -11.09 -4.13
C VAL A 456 11.51 -10.62 -5.58
N GLU A 457 12.45 -11.04 -6.43
CA GLU A 457 12.64 -10.57 -7.81
C GLU A 457 11.38 -10.49 -8.69
N PRO A 458 10.45 -11.48 -8.67
CA PRO A 458 9.22 -11.38 -9.45
C PRO A 458 8.36 -10.17 -9.08
N ILE A 459 8.44 -9.72 -7.83
CA ILE A 459 7.71 -8.56 -7.31
C ILE A 459 8.41 -7.27 -7.72
N SER A 460 9.73 -7.21 -7.55
CA SER A 460 10.52 -6.05 -7.98
C SER A 460 10.38 -5.75 -9.47
N ARG A 461 10.22 -6.78 -10.33
CA ARG A 461 9.99 -6.60 -11.78
C ARG A 461 8.68 -5.90 -12.13
N GLU A 462 7.69 -5.95 -11.24
CA GLU A 462 6.38 -5.33 -11.43
C GLU A 462 6.32 -3.92 -10.80
N LEU A 463 7.40 -3.44 -10.21
CA LEU A 463 7.47 -2.08 -9.67
C LEU A 463 8.13 -1.14 -10.69
N PRO A 464 7.74 0.15 -10.74
CA PRO A 464 8.55 1.16 -11.41
C PRO A 464 9.98 1.14 -10.84
N MET A 465 10.97 1.56 -11.65
CA MET A 465 12.39 1.37 -11.36
C MET A 465 12.79 1.93 -9.98
N GLU A 466 12.33 3.14 -9.67
CA GLU A 466 12.58 3.83 -8.41
C GLU A 466 12.11 3.00 -7.19
N TYR A 467 10.91 2.42 -7.26
CA TYR A 467 10.33 1.61 -6.19
C TYR A 467 10.92 0.20 -6.13
N ALA A 468 11.33 -0.36 -7.27
CA ALA A 468 12.03 -1.64 -7.31
C ALA A 468 13.39 -1.55 -6.59
N LEU A 469 14.12 -0.46 -6.80
CA LEU A 469 15.38 -0.17 -6.11
C LEU A 469 15.15 0.05 -4.61
N GLU A 470 14.14 0.85 -4.25
CA GLU A 470 13.76 1.08 -2.86
C GLU A 470 13.40 -0.23 -2.16
N LEU A 471 12.55 -1.07 -2.77
CA LEU A 471 12.18 -2.37 -2.21
C LEU A 471 13.39 -3.27 -1.95
N ASN A 472 14.29 -3.38 -2.92
CA ASN A 472 15.50 -4.19 -2.77
C ASN A 472 16.38 -3.67 -1.62
N ARG A 473 16.54 -2.35 -1.50
CA ARG A 473 17.32 -1.75 -0.41
C ARG A 473 16.67 -1.95 0.95
N LEU A 474 15.34 -1.81 1.03
CA LEU A 474 14.59 -2.06 2.25
C LEU A 474 14.72 -3.52 2.71
N VAL A 475 14.66 -4.46 1.77
CA VAL A 475 14.88 -5.88 2.06
C VAL A 475 16.30 -6.10 2.59
N GLU A 476 17.33 -5.48 2.00
CA GLU A 476 18.71 -5.57 2.49
C GLU A 476 18.88 -5.02 3.90
N LEU A 477 18.31 -3.85 4.20
CA LEU A 477 18.35 -3.27 5.54
C LEU A 477 17.65 -4.18 6.57
N GLN A 478 16.55 -4.80 6.17
CA GLN A 478 15.87 -5.80 6.98
C GLN A 478 16.62 -7.13 7.04
N MET A 479 17.73 -7.30 6.32
CA MET A 479 18.68 -8.42 6.39
C MET A 479 19.94 -8.09 7.20
N GLU A 480 20.33 -6.83 7.37
CA GLU A 480 21.50 -6.48 8.19
C GLU A 480 21.40 -7.06 9.62
N GLY A 481 22.52 -7.63 10.10
CA GLY A 481 22.61 -8.35 11.38
C GLY A 481 21.97 -9.75 11.38
N SER A 482 21.83 -10.43 10.23
CA SER A 482 21.18 -11.75 10.10
C SER A 482 21.94 -12.92 10.67
N VAL A 483 23.24 -12.76 10.88
CA VAL A 483 24.09 -13.78 11.50
C VAL A 483 24.24 -13.47 12.99
N GLY A 484 23.51 -14.22 13.82
CA GLY A 484 23.56 -14.10 15.29
C GLY A 484 22.45 -14.86 16.01
#